data_AF-A0A527H6F6-F1
#
_entry.id   AF-A0A527H6F6-F1
#
_cell.length_a   1.000
_cell.length_b   1.000
_cell.length_c   1.000
_cell.angle_alpha   90.00
_cell.angle_beta   90.00
_cell.angle_gamma   90.00
#
_symmetry.space_group_name_H-M   'P 1'
#
loop_
_entity.id
_entity.type
_entity.pdbx_description
1 polymer ?
#
loop_
_entity_poly.entity_id
_entity_poly.type
_entity_poly.pdbx_seq_one_letter_code
_entity_poly.pdbx_strand_id
1 'polypeptide(L)'
;ARIEATAFVSPKWVPQMADHDEVMRRAVRRPGLMLSALVPNEQGARAAIAAGAQELAVFSSASETFSKRNTNCTIEEGLARFVPVIALAAE
;
A
#
# COMPACT_ATOMS: atom_id res chain seq x y z
N ALA A 1 16.55 10.05 2.93
CA ALA A 1 16.54 8.58 2.81
C ALA A 1 15.10 8.10 2.79
N ARG A 2 14.82 6.95 2.17
CA ARG A 2 13.46 6.40 2.08
C ARG A 2 13.46 4.92 2.41
N ILE A 3 12.47 4.48 3.18
CA ILE A 3 12.25 3.08 3.54
C ILE A 3 10.78 2.76 3.31
N GLU A 4 10.52 1.68 2.57
CA GLU A 4 9.19 1.07 2.54
C GLU A 4 9.07 0.17 3.78
N ALA A 5 8.28 0.62 4.75
CA ALA A 5 8.30 0.03 6.09
C ALA A 5 7.44 -1.24 6.18
N THR A 6 6.32 -1.30 5.46
CA THR A 6 5.37 -2.42 5.48
C THR A 6 4.34 -2.31 4.35
N ALA A 7 3.39 -3.24 4.29
CA ALA A 7 2.27 -3.25 3.35
C ALA A 7 0.92 -3.44 4.08
N PHE A 8 -0.03 -2.55 3.83
CA PHE A 8 -1.40 -2.66 4.36
C PHE A 8 -2.24 -3.53 3.42
N VAL A 9 -1.92 -4.83 3.43
CA VAL A 9 -2.55 -5.88 2.63
C VAL A 9 -3.32 -6.85 3.51
N SER A 10 -4.17 -7.69 2.92
CA SER A 10 -4.91 -8.68 3.71
C SER A 10 -3.96 -9.74 4.29
N PRO A 11 -3.98 -9.97 5.62
CA PRO A 11 -3.14 -10.98 6.27
C PRO A 11 -3.51 -12.41 5.87
N LYS A 12 -4.72 -12.61 5.32
CA LYS A 12 -5.13 -13.90 4.75
C LYS A 12 -4.25 -14.28 3.55
N TRP A 13 -3.90 -13.30 2.72
CA TRP A 13 -3.12 -13.52 1.50
C TRP A 13 -1.62 -13.33 1.74
N VAL A 14 -1.24 -12.44 2.65
CA VAL A 14 0.16 -12.18 3.01
C VAL A 14 0.32 -12.17 4.54
N PRO A 15 0.39 -13.33 5.20
CA PRO A 15 0.47 -13.42 6.67
C PRO A 15 1.69 -12.70 7.26
N GLN A 16 2.78 -12.59 6.50
CA GLN A 16 4.01 -11.93 6.94
C GLN A 16 3.83 -10.44 7.19
N MET A 17 2.80 -9.82 6.61
CA MET A 17 2.50 -8.38 6.78
C MET A 17 1.37 -8.14 7.77
N ALA A 18 0.92 -9.14 8.54
CA ALA A 18 -0.25 -9.03 9.41
C ALA A 18 -0.11 -7.98 10.52
N ASP A 19 1.12 -7.61 10.88
CA ASP A 19 1.47 -6.64 11.91
C ASP A 19 1.74 -5.22 11.34
N HIS A 20 1.32 -4.95 10.10
CA HIS A 20 1.60 -3.70 9.38
C HIS A 20 1.26 -2.42 10.17
N ASP A 21 0.15 -2.40 10.93
CA ASP A 21 -0.25 -1.23 11.73
C ASP A 21 0.71 -0.98 12.89
N GLU A 22 1.09 -2.04 13.61
CA GLU A 22 2.03 -1.94 14.74
C GLU A 22 3.42 -1.52 14.27
N VAL A 23 3.91 -2.12 13.17
CA VAL A 23 5.19 -1.78 12.55
C VAL A 23 5.22 -0.30 12.17
N MET A 24 4.21 0.19 11.45
CA MET A 24 4.19 1.57 10.98
C MET A 24 4.09 2.58 12.14
N ARG A 25 3.28 2.29 13.16
CA ARG A 25 3.14 3.17 14.34
C ARG A 25 4.40 3.23 15.20
N ARG A 26 5.15 2.13 15.30
CA ARG A 26 6.38 2.04 16.11
C ARG A 26 7.65 2.38 15.35
N ALA A 27 7.58 2.52 14.02
CA ALA A 27 8.73 2.87 13.20
C ALA A 27 9.36 4.20 13.65
N VAL A 28 10.69 4.21 13.77
CA VAL A 28 11.43 5.40 14.21
C VAL A 28 11.36 6.49 13.15
N ARG A 29 10.83 7.66 13.54
CA ARG A 29 10.78 8.85 12.71
C ARG A 29 12.04 9.69 12.92
N ARG A 30 12.67 10.12 11.82
CA ARG A 30 13.83 11.01 11.84
C ARG A 30 13.70 12.08 10.76
N PRO A 31 14.17 13.31 11.00
CA PRO A 31 14.25 14.32 9.95
C PRO A 31 14.95 13.77 8.70
N GLY A 32 14.33 13.93 7.53
CA GLY A 32 14.87 13.44 6.25
C GLY A 32 14.69 11.94 5.97
N LEU A 33 14.03 11.18 6.85
CA LEU A 33 13.58 9.80 6.56
C LEU A 33 12.10 9.81 6.14
N MET A 34 11.81 9.28 4.96
CA MET A 34 10.46 9.07 4.47
C MET A 34 10.07 7.61 4.67
N LEU A 35 8.97 7.36 5.39
CA LEU A 35 8.39 6.03 5.55
C LEU A 35 7.20 5.84 4.61
N SER A 36 7.33 4.91 3.67
CA SER A 36 6.24 4.53 2.77
C SER A 36 5.58 3.21 3.18
N ALA A 37 4.34 3.02 2.74
CA ALA A 37 3.66 1.73 2.83
C ALA A 37 3.01 1.35 1.50
N LEU A 38 3.06 0.06 1.17
CA LEU A 38 2.35 -0.49 0.03
C LEU A 38 0.86 -0.65 0.35
N VAL A 39 0.01 -0.17 -0.56
CA VAL A 39 -1.45 -0.17 -0.40
C VAL A 39 -2.13 -0.64 -1.70
N PRO A 40 -2.85 -1.79 -1.68
CA PRO A 40 -3.49 -2.31 -2.90
C PRO A 40 -4.87 -1.69 -3.18
N ASN A 41 -5.45 -0.96 -2.23
CA ASN A 41 -6.82 -0.45 -2.30
C ASN A 41 -7.04 0.71 -1.30
N GLU A 42 -8.21 1.33 -1.40
CA GLU A 42 -8.62 2.48 -0.58
C GLU A 42 -8.65 2.18 0.93
N GLN A 43 -9.09 0.98 1.32
CA GLN A 43 -9.14 0.59 2.73
C GLN A 43 -7.73 0.55 3.34
N GLY A 44 -6.78 -0.06 2.63
CA GLY A 44 -5.38 -0.09 3.02
C GLY A 44 -4.74 1.30 3.05
N ALA A 45 -5.08 2.15 2.08
CA ALA A 45 -4.62 3.54 2.03
C ALA A 45 -5.06 4.34 3.28
N ARG A 46 -6.35 4.31 3.62
CA ARG A 46 -6.87 5.00 4.82
C ARG A 46 -6.21 4.49 6.10
N ALA A 47 -6.01 3.18 6.22
CA ALA A 47 -5.33 2.59 7.37
C ALA A 47 -3.85 3.00 7.46
N ALA A 48 -3.13 3.01 6.32
CA ALA A 48 -1.73 3.42 6.25
C ALA A 48 -1.56 4.90 6.65
N ILE A 49 -2.41 5.79 6.14
CA ILE A 49 -2.43 7.21 6.52
C ILE A 49 -2.69 7.35 8.02
N ALA A 50 -3.69 6.63 8.56
CA ALA A 50 -4.00 6.66 9.99
C ALA A 50 -2.89 6.08 10.89
N ALA A 51 -2.06 5.18 10.36
CA ALA A 51 -0.84 4.68 11.01
C ALA A 51 0.36 5.65 10.87
N GLY A 52 0.21 6.69 10.04
CA GLY A 52 1.16 7.76 9.84
C GLY A 52 2.21 7.46 8.77
N ALA A 53 1.89 6.64 7.78
CA ALA A 53 2.65 6.53 6.55
C ALA A 53 2.72 7.91 5.87
N GLN A 54 3.89 8.29 5.39
CA GLN A 54 4.10 9.59 4.74
C GLN A 54 4.01 9.50 3.23
N GLU A 55 4.08 8.29 2.69
CA GLU A 55 3.94 8.03 1.28
C GLU A 55 3.26 6.67 1.05
N LEU A 56 2.41 6.61 0.03
CA LEU A 56 1.69 5.41 -0.36
C LEU A 56 2.25 4.85 -1.67
N ALA A 57 2.48 3.54 -1.71
CA ALA A 57 2.92 2.83 -2.91
C ALA A 57 1.80 1.94 -3.44
N VAL A 58 1.40 2.15 -4.71
CA VAL A 58 0.51 1.25 -5.45
C VAL A 58 1.33 0.41 -6.42
N PHE A 59 0.81 -0.74 -6.85
CA PHE A 59 1.50 -1.61 -7.81
C PHE A 59 0.54 -2.09 -8.89
N SER A 60 1.02 -2.18 -10.13
CA SER A 60 0.28 -2.77 -11.24
C SER A 60 1.15 -3.78 -11.98
N SER A 61 0.58 -4.46 -12.96
CA SER A 61 1.28 -5.37 -13.85
C SER A 61 1.18 -4.91 -15.30
N ALA A 62 2.18 -5.25 -16.11
CA ALA A 62 2.15 -5.10 -17.56
C ALA A 62 1.60 -6.35 -18.30
N SER A 63 1.20 -7.39 -17.55
CA SER A 63 0.65 -8.64 -18.10
C SER A 63 -0.72 -8.93 -17.53
N GLU A 64 -1.72 -9.07 -18.40
CA GLU A 64 -3.09 -9.42 -17.99
C GLU A 64 -3.14 -10.75 -17.23
N THR A 65 -2.41 -11.76 -17.72
CA THR A 65 -2.34 -13.06 -17.05
C THR A 65 -1.74 -12.95 -15.65
N PHE A 66 -0.70 -12.12 -15.48
CA PHE A 66 -0.11 -11.89 -14.15
C PHE A 66 -1.06 -11.11 -13.25
N SER A 67 -1.67 -10.03 -13.74
CA SER A 67 -2.66 -9.26 -12.99
C SER A 67 -3.81 -10.14 -12.51
N LYS A 68 -4.38 -10.97 -13.40
CA LYS A 68 -5.48 -11.86 -13.04
C LYS A 68 -5.08 -12.92 -12.03
N ARG A 69 -3.84 -13.43 -12.06
CA ARG A 69 -3.36 -14.41 -11.07
C ARG A 69 -2.98 -13.78 -9.73
N ASN A 70 -2.42 -12.58 -9.74
CA ASN A 70 -1.86 -11.93 -8.56
C ASN A 70 -2.91 -11.15 -7.76
N THR A 71 -3.80 -10.43 -8.44
CA THR A 71 -4.79 -9.53 -7.81
C THR A 71 -6.24 -9.84 -8.21
N ASN A 72 -6.45 -10.88 -9.02
CA ASN A 72 -7.75 -11.34 -9.50
C ASN A 72 -8.55 -10.28 -10.30
N CYS A 73 -7.85 -9.33 -10.94
CA CYS A 73 -8.45 -8.29 -11.78
C CYS A 73 -7.64 -8.06 -13.07
N THR A 74 -8.24 -7.42 -14.06
CA THR A 74 -7.53 -6.92 -15.25
C THR A 74 -6.65 -5.73 -14.91
N ILE A 75 -5.74 -5.34 -15.81
CA ILE A 75 -4.91 -4.14 -15.61
C ILE A 75 -5.81 -2.89 -15.49
N GLU A 76 -6.82 -2.77 -16.36
CA GLU A 76 -7.76 -1.64 -16.35
C GLU A 76 -8.55 -1.55 -15.03
N GLU A 77 -9.08 -2.68 -14.54
CA GLU A 77 -9.77 -2.74 -13.25
C GLU A 77 -8.83 -2.37 -12.09
N GLY A 78 -7.57 -2.81 -12.14
CA GLY A 78 -6.55 -2.46 -11.16
C GLY A 78 -6.26 -0.96 -11.13
N LEU A 79 -6.05 -0.35 -12.31
CA LEU A 79 -5.82 1.09 -12.42
C LEU A 79 -7.02 1.92 -11.94
N ALA A 80 -8.24 1.49 -12.27
CA ALA A 80 -9.46 2.14 -11.77
C ALA A 80 -9.54 2.11 -10.23
N ARG A 81 -9.10 1.03 -9.59
CA ARG A 81 -9.04 0.93 -8.11
C ARG A 81 -8.01 1.87 -7.47
N PHE A 82 -6.99 2.31 -8.21
CA PHE A 82 -5.99 3.24 -7.68
C PHE A 82 -6.43 4.70 -7.72
N VAL A 83 -7.41 5.07 -8.55
CA VAL A 83 -7.93 6.45 -8.60
C VAL A 83 -8.30 7.00 -7.20
N PRO A 84 -9.13 6.33 -6.38
CA PRO A 84 -9.45 6.82 -5.04
C PRO A 84 -8.23 6.81 -4.09
N VAL A 85 -7.28 5.88 -4.27
CA VAL A 85 -6.05 5.83 -3.45
C VAL A 85 -5.17 7.04 -3.73
N ILE A 86 -4.99 7.39 -5.01
CA ILE A 86 -4.20 8.54 -5.44
C ILE A 86 -4.85 9.84 -4.95
N ALA A 87 -6.18 9.93 -5.01
CA ALA A 87 -6.92 11.07 -4.48
C ALA A 87 -6.66 11.27 -2.99
N LEU A 88 -6.72 10.21 -2.18
CA LEU A 88 -6.42 10.27 -0.74
C LEU A 88 -4.97 10.66 -0.42
N ALA A 89 -4.02 10.35 -1.31
CA ALA A 89 -2.62 10.72 -1.13
C ALA A 89 -2.32 12.18 -1.48
N ALA A 90 -3.22 12.84 -2.22
CA ALA A 90 -3.08 14.22 -2.66
C ALA A 90 -3.72 15.23 -1.69
N GLU A 91 -4.51 14.75 -0.71
CA GLU A 91 -5.09 15.53 0.38
C GLU A 91 -4.06 15.80 1.50
#